data_AF-B0ENT9-F1
#
_entry.id   AF-B0ENT9-F1
#
_cell.length_a   1.000
_cell.length_b   1.000
_cell.length_c   1.000
_cell.angle_alpha   90.00
_cell.angle_beta   90.00
_cell.angle_gamma   90.00
#
_symmetry.space_group_name_H-M   'P 1'
#
loop_
_entity.id
_entity.type
_entity.pdbx_description
1 polymer ?
#
loop_
_entity_poly.entity_id
_entity_poly.type
_entity_poly.pdbx_seq_one_letter_code
_entity_poly.pdbx_strand_id
1 'polypeptide(L)'
;MKLGYNEIMIVSMYFDDIKDFINLEIGIKRFQGNMERFHFNPIPLNKYSRRLFTNIETFHIYNYTDEEFKDGRIFKQVIWYKVYYSTYLKEKKQGNICKNIEYTKEDRNTYGNTIPSEVKSLGYKCFDECYSLKSINIPSSINEIELIVLKMFIIKIN
;
A
#
# COMPACT_ATOMS: atom_id res chain seq x y z
N MET A 1 35.47 7.30 -1.51
CA MET A 1 34.16 7.94 -1.76
C MET A 1 33.58 8.41 -0.43
N LYS A 2 33.22 9.69 -0.28
CA LYS A 2 32.62 10.21 0.97
C LYS A 2 31.11 10.31 0.78
N LEU A 3 30.34 9.49 1.48
CA LEU A 3 28.87 9.58 1.48
C LEU A 3 28.44 10.95 2.02
N GLY A 4 27.56 11.62 1.30
CA GLY A 4 26.91 12.86 1.68
C GLY A 4 25.52 12.63 2.28
N TYR A 5 24.80 13.74 2.46
CA TYR A 5 23.50 13.75 3.11
C TYR A 5 22.41 13.10 2.27
N ASN A 6 22.43 13.22 0.95
CA ASN A 6 21.42 12.62 0.10
C ASN A 6 21.65 11.11 -0.04
N GLU A 7 22.92 10.72 -0.16
CA GLU A 7 23.31 9.32 -0.23
C GLU A 7 22.94 8.59 1.06
N ILE A 8 23.11 9.21 2.24
CA ILE A 8 22.75 8.55 3.49
C ILE A 8 21.23 8.40 3.65
N MET A 9 20.43 9.37 3.19
CA MET A 9 18.97 9.20 3.17
C MET A 9 18.57 8.02 2.28
N ILE A 10 19.18 7.90 1.09
CA ILE A 10 18.93 6.77 0.17
C ILE A 10 19.34 5.45 0.81
N VAL A 11 20.51 5.39 1.47
CA VAL A 11 20.95 4.16 2.16
C VAL A 11 20.00 3.81 3.30
N SER A 12 19.53 4.79 4.08
CA SER A 12 18.59 4.56 5.18
C SER A 12 17.21 4.06 4.73
N MET A 13 16.86 4.18 3.45
CA MET A 13 15.65 3.54 2.91
C MET A 13 15.69 2.01 2.93
N TYR A 14 16.88 1.42 3.10
CA TYR A 14 17.09 -0.03 3.15
C TYR A 14 17.28 -0.54 4.58
N PHE A 15 17.02 0.28 5.59
CA PHE A 15 17.02 -0.14 6.99
C PHE A 15 15.72 -0.85 7.33
N ASP A 16 15.80 -1.92 8.10
CA ASP A 16 14.64 -2.75 8.47
C ASP A 16 14.05 -2.34 9.83
N ASP A 17 14.86 -1.76 10.72
CA ASP A 17 14.45 -1.43 12.08
C ASP A 17 14.85 0.00 12.47
N ILE A 18 14.09 0.60 13.38
CA ILE A 18 14.38 1.92 13.96
C ILE A 18 15.78 1.98 14.59
N LYS A 19 16.28 0.85 15.11
CA LYS A 19 17.60 0.73 15.70
C LYS A 19 18.71 1.05 14.70
N ASP A 20 18.55 0.74 13.42
CA ASP A 20 19.54 1.05 12.39
C ASP A 20 19.65 2.57 12.18
N PHE A 21 18.52 3.27 12.16
CA PHE A 21 18.48 4.73 12.10
C PHE A 21 19.14 5.36 13.34
N ILE A 22 18.80 4.88 14.54
CA ILE A 22 19.37 5.37 15.80
C ILE A 22 20.89 5.15 15.83
N ASN A 23 21.35 3.95 15.47
CA ASN A 23 22.76 3.60 15.45
C ASN A 23 23.54 4.47 14.44
N LEU A 24 22.95 4.75 13.27
CA LEU A 24 23.54 5.62 12.27
C LEU A 24 23.78 7.05 12.83
N GLU A 25 22.75 7.65 13.42
CA GLU A 25 22.83 9.03 13.91
C GLU A 25 23.73 9.18 15.14
N ILE A 26 23.73 8.17 16.03
CA ILE A 26 24.61 8.17 17.20
C ILE A 26 26.05 7.88 16.79
N GLY A 27 26.27 6.90 15.91
CA GLY A 27 27.59 6.44 15.50
C GLY A 27 28.32 7.43 14.59
N ILE A 28 27.58 8.23 13.81
CA ILE A 28 28.15 9.17 12.84
C ILE A 28 27.54 10.56 13.03
N LYS A 29 28.14 11.36 13.92
CA LYS A 29 27.63 12.70 14.32
C LYS A 29 27.21 13.60 13.16
N ARG A 30 27.94 13.57 12.04
CA ARG A 30 27.61 14.39 10.85
C ARG A 30 26.27 14.04 10.21
N PHE A 31 25.67 12.88 10.52
CA PHE A 31 24.38 12.42 10.01
C PHE A 31 23.26 12.52 11.06
N GLN A 32 23.48 13.18 12.19
CA GLN A 32 22.41 13.51 13.14
C GLN A 32 21.32 14.34 12.45
N GLY A 33 20.06 14.06 12.78
CA GLY A 33 18.90 14.69 12.15
C GLY A 33 18.53 14.09 10.79
N ASN A 34 19.07 12.91 10.43
CA ASN A 34 18.72 12.24 9.18
C ASN A 34 17.23 11.82 9.16
N MET A 35 16.70 11.30 10.27
CA MET A 35 15.29 10.92 10.43
C MET A 35 14.33 12.09 10.23
N GLU A 36 14.72 13.32 10.63
CA GLU A 36 13.90 14.52 10.45
C GLU A 36 13.74 14.91 8.98
N ARG A 37 14.60 14.41 8.09
CA ARG A 37 14.58 14.75 6.65
C ARG A 37 13.57 13.91 5.87
N PHE A 38 12.97 12.91 6.50
CA PHE A 38 11.96 12.06 5.88
C PHE A 38 10.58 12.72 5.94
N HIS A 39 9.96 12.86 4.77
CA HIS A 39 8.56 13.29 4.65
C HIS A 39 7.57 12.11 4.57
N PHE A 40 8.08 10.89 4.63
CA PHE A 40 7.32 9.65 4.73
C PHE A 40 8.07 8.64 5.61
N ASN A 41 7.36 7.71 6.25
CA ASN A 41 8.00 6.69 7.07
C ASN A 41 8.63 5.58 6.21
N PRO A 42 9.95 5.35 6.29
CA PRO A 42 10.64 4.29 5.54
C PRO A 42 10.33 2.88 6.08
N ILE A 43 9.91 2.80 7.34
CA ILE A 43 9.55 1.56 8.06
C ILE A 43 8.20 1.73 8.76
N PRO A 44 7.52 0.64 9.17
CA PRO A 44 6.39 0.72 10.09
C PRO A 44 6.78 1.45 11.38
N LEU A 45 5.93 2.36 11.85
CA LEU A 45 6.20 3.14 13.07
C LEU A 45 5.24 2.75 14.20
N ASN A 46 5.76 2.81 15.41
CA ASN A 46 5.01 2.77 16.66
C ASN A 46 5.09 4.13 17.36
N LYS A 47 4.34 4.31 18.46
CA LYS A 47 4.36 5.55 19.25
C LYS A 47 5.76 6.10 19.60
N TYR A 48 6.76 5.24 19.79
CA TYR A 48 8.13 5.65 20.10
C TYR A 48 8.83 6.18 18.85
N SER A 49 8.93 5.36 17.81
CA SER A 49 9.63 5.69 16.57
C SER A 49 8.96 6.84 15.79
N ARG A 50 7.64 6.98 15.88
CA ARG A 50 6.89 8.13 15.34
C ARG A 50 7.44 9.47 15.80
N ARG A 51 7.94 9.56 17.04
CA ARG A 51 8.48 10.82 17.60
C ARG A 51 9.82 11.21 16.98
N LEU A 52 10.55 10.26 16.39
CA LEU A 52 11.85 10.49 15.78
C LEU A 52 11.73 11.01 14.34
N PHE A 53 10.68 10.61 13.62
CA PHE A 53 10.39 11.07 12.25
C PHE A 53 9.43 12.28 12.25
N THR A 54 9.90 13.42 12.74
CA THR A 54 9.03 14.58 13.04
C THR A 54 8.31 15.19 11.83
N ASN A 55 8.88 15.10 10.63
CA ASN A 55 8.40 15.79 9.43
C ASN A 55 7.61 14.90 8.45
N ILE A 56 7.06 13.76 8.93
CA ILE A 56 6.20 12.92 8.08
C ILE A 56 4.90 13.64 7.72
N GLU A 57 4.65 13.67 6.41
CA GLU A 57 3.47 14.24 5.76
C GLU A 57 2.67 13.17 5.00
N THR A 58 3.39 12.22 4.39
CA THR A 58 2.81 11.03 3.73
C THR A 58 3.08 9.80 4.58
N PHE A 59 2.04 9.16 5.10
CA PHE A 59 2.18 8.01 5.97
C PHE A 59 1.95 6.70 5.20
N HIS A 60 2.96 5.85 5.19
CA HIS A 60 2.94 4.52 4.60
C HIS A 60 2.45 3.51 5.63
N ILE A 61 1.40 2.78 5.28
CA ILE A 61 0.83 1.69 6.07
C ILE A 61 1.17 0.39 5.34
N TYR A 62 2.10 -0.37 5.88
CA TYR A 62 2.67 -1.55 5.24
C TYR A 62 1.81 -2.79 5.48
N ASN A 63 1.28 -2.93 6.71
CA ASN A 63 0.42 -4.05 7.13
C ASN A 63 -0.88 -3.53 7.78
N TYR A 64 -1.91 -4.38 7.79
CA TYR A 64 -3.21 -4.06 8.41
C TYR A 64 -3.15 -3.91 9.94
N THR A 65 -2.04 -4.35 10.56
CA THR A 65 -1.79 -4.26 12.01
C THR A 65 -0.91 -3.07 12.39
N ASP A 66 -0.40 -2.32 11.42
CA ASP A 66 0.48 -1.18 11.70
C ASP A 66 -0.28 -0.10 12.49
N GLU A 67 0.42 0.60 13.37
CA GLU A 67 -0.19 1.71 14.10
C GLU A 67 -0.49 2.88 13.16
N GLU A 68 -1.69 3.44 13.28
CA GLU A 68 -2.10 4.65 12.58
C GLU A 68 -2.00 5.89 13.49
N PHE A 69 -1.62 7.02 12.91
CA PHE A 69 -1.42 8.28 13.64
C PHE A 69 -2.31 9.38 13.06
N LYS A 70 -3.01 10.11 13.95
CA LYS A 70 -3.85 11.26 13.62
C LYS A 70 -3.36 12.50 14.37
N ASP A 71 -2.13 12.90 14.09
CA ASP A 71 -1.44 14.03 14.74
C ASP A 71 -1.58 15.36 13.99
N GLY A 72 -2.39 15.39 12.92
CA GLY A 72 -2.67 16.58 12.10
C GLY A 72 -1.55 16.97 11.13
N ARG A 73 -0.39 16.29 11.14
CA ARG A 73 0.68 16.50 10.15
C ARG A 73 0.52 15.61 8.92
N ILE A 74 -0.01 14.41 9.12
CA ILE A 74 -0.27 13.44 8.06
C ILE A 74 -1.52 13.88 7.30
N PHE A 75 -1.35 14.27 6.04
CA PHE A 75 -2.45 14.64 5.15
C PHE A 75 -2.65 13.66 4.00
N LYS A 76 -1.78 12.64 3.88
CA LYS A 76 -1.88 11.62 2.84
C LYS A 76 -1.43 10.26 3.36
N GLN A 77 -2.17 9.21 3.04
CA GLN A 77 -1.75 7.83 3.33
C GLN A 77 -1.46 7.04 2.05
N VAL A 78 -0.48 6.14 2.15
CA VAL A 78 -0.14 5.14 1.13
C VAL A 78 -0.27 3.76 1.76
N ILE A 79 -1.30 3.02 1.37
CA ILE A 79 -1.66 1.72 1.91
C ILE A 79 -1.11 0.64 1.00
N TRP A 80 -0.22 -0.21 1.54
CA TRP A 80 0.45 -1.26 0.80
C TRP A 80 -0.21 -2.63 0.95
N TYR A 81 -0.82 -2.93 2.10
CA TYR A 81 -1.51 -4.20 2.26
C TYR A 81 -2.75 -4.29 1.36
N LYS A 82 -3.23 -5.51 1.17
CA LYS A 82 -4.41 -5.82 0.36
C LYS A 82 -5.66 -5.14 0.95
N VAL A 83 -6.39 -4.38 0.13
CA VAL A 83 -7.68 -3.77 0.50
C VAL A 83 -8.77 -4.12 -0.50
N TYR A 84 -10.01 -4.22 -0.05
CA TYR A 84 -11.16 -4.43 -0.92
C TYR A 84 -11.51 -3.17 -1.71
N TYR A 85 -12.13 -3.33 -2.88
CA TYR A 85 -12.46 -2.23 -3.78
C TYR A 85 -13.40 -1.19 -3.14
N SER A 86 -14.40 -1.63 -2.38
CA SER A 86 -15.27 -0.76 -1.58
C SER A 86 -14.50 0.10 -0.55
N THR A 87 -13.48 -0.45 0.10
CA THR A 87 -12.58 0.31 1.00
C THR A 87 -11.74 1.30 0.20
N TYR A 88 -11.14 0.86 -0.90
CA TYR A 88 -10.38 1.73 -1.81
C TYR A 88 -11.18 2.96 -2.24
N LEU A 89 -12.47 2.83 -2.56
CA LEU A 89 -13.30 3.98 -2.94
C LEU A 89 -13.43 5.02 -1.81
N LYS A 90 -13.43 4.59 -0.54
CA LYS A 90 -13.45 5.50 0.62
C LYS A 90 -12.10 6.20 0.79
N GLU A 91 -11.01 5.45 0.61
CA GLU A 91 -9.65 5.98 0.70
C GLU A 91 -9.35 6.97 -0.42
N LYS A 92 -9.75 6.65 -1.65
CA LYS A 92 -9.61 7.53 -2.82
C LYS A 92 -10.31 8.88 -2.62
N LYS A 93 -11.50 8.89 -2.01
CA LYS A 93 -12.23 10.13 -1.67
C LYS A 93 -11.50 11.00 -0.66
N GLN A 94 -10.71 10.40 0.22
CA GLN A 94 -9.87 11.11 1.20
C GLN A 94 -8.52 11.55 0.61
N GLY A 95 -8.21 11.21 -0.65
CA GLY A 95 -6.93 11.51 -1.29
C GLY A 95 -5.81 10.49 -1.00
N ASN A 96 -6.16 9.37 -0.35
CA ASN A 96 -5.24 8.29 -0.03
C ASN A 96 -4.98 7.39 -1.24
N ILE A 97 -3.85 6.68 -1.21
CA ILE A 97 -3.43 5.77 -2.28
C ILE A 97 -3.43 4.34 -1.75
N CYS A 98 -4.12 3.42 -2.43
CA CYS A 98 -4.03 1.98 -2.17
C CYS A 98 -3.23 1.31 -3.29
N LYS A 99 -2.24 0.49 -2.94
CA LYS A 99 -1.36 -0.19 -3.90
C LYS A 99 -1.90 -1.53 -4.38
N ASN A 100 -2.57 -2.26 -3.50
CA ASN A 100 -3.07 -3.62 -3.75
C ASN A 100 -4.58 -3.68 -3.53
N ILE A 101 -5.35 -3.53 -4.60
CA ILE A 101 -6.81 -3.47 -4.57
C ILE A 101 -7.38 -4.80 -5.06
N GLU A 102 -8.18 -5.45 -4.24
CA GLU A 102 -8.88 -6.70 -4.56
C GLU A 102 -10.35 -6.44 -4.87
N TYR A 103 -10.86 -7.07 -5.93
CA TYR A 103 -12.28 -7.05 -6.27
C TYR A 103 -12.95 -8.34 -5.83
N THR A 104 -13.83 -8.24 -4.83
CA THR A 104 -14.48 -9.38 -4.18
C THR A 104 -15.85 -9.69 -4.79
N LYS A 105 -16.46 -10.81 -4.40
CA LYS A 105 -17.86 -11.13 -4.74
C LYS A 105 -18.82 -10.06 -4.21
N GLU A 106 -18.54 -9.48 -3.04
CA GLU A 106 -19.34 -8.42 -2.42
C GLU A 106 -19.25 -7.11 -3.21
N ASP A 107 -18.04 -6.77 -3.66
CA ASP A 107 -17.83 -5.62 -4.55
C ASP A 107 -18.55 -5.83 -5.88
N ARG A 108 -18.45 -7.03 -6.47
CA ARG A 108 -19.19 -7.40 -7.70
C ARG A 108 -20.71 -7.28 -7.53
N ASN A 109 -21.25 -7.78 -6.42
CA ASN A 109 -22.68 -7.68 -6.13
C ASN A 109 -23.15 -6.22 -6.02
N THR A 110 -22.25 -5.32 -5.61
CA THR A 110 -22.54 -3.89 -5.42
C THR A 110 -22.32 -3.05 -6.68
N TYR A 111 -21.23 -3.31 -7.40
CA TYR A 111 -20.74 -2.47 -8.50
C TYR A 111 -20.87 -3.12 -9.89
N GLY A 112 -21.28 -4.38 -9.96
CA GLY A 112 -21.53 -5.11 -11.20
C GLY A 112 -20.38 -6.01 -11.64
N ASN A 113 -20.47 -6.57 -12.85
CA ASN A 113 -19.52 -7.56 -13.35
C ASN A 113 -18.28 -6.94 -14.04
N THR A 114 -18.26 -5.62 -14.23
CA THR A 114 -17.14 -4.92 -14.86
C THR A 114 -16.04 -4.68 -13.83
N ILE A 115 -14.87 -5.28 -14.05
CA ILE A 115 -13.71 -5.12 -13.17
C ILE A 115 -13.09 -3.72 -13.40
N PRO A 116 -13.00 -2.88 -12.37
CA PRO A 116 -12.35 -1.57 -12.46
C PRO A 116 -10.84 -1.67 -12.78
N SER A 117 -10.32 -0.71 -13.54
CA SER A 117 -8.91 -0.70 -13.98
C SER A 117 -7.88 -0.52 -12.86
N GLU A 118 -8.31 -0.08 -11.68
CA GLU A 118 -7.45 0.11 -10.53
C GLU A 118 -7.22 -1.21 -9.76
N VAL A 119 -8.07 -2.21 -9.97
CA VAL A 119 -7.99 -3.52 -9.32
C VAL A 119 -6.72 -4.25 -9.75
N LYS A 120 -6.07 -4.89 -8.78
CA LYS A 120 -4.85 -5.68 -8.95
C LYS A 120 -5.06 -7.18 -8.79
N SER A 121 -6.11 -7.58 -8.06
CA SER A 121 -6.46 -8.99 -7.87
C SER A 121 -7.96 -9.22 -7.83
N LEU A 122 -8.37 -10.45 -8.15
CA LEU A 122 -9.75 -10.91 -7.99
C LEU A 122 -9.83 -11.87 -6.80
N GLY A 123 -10.74 -11.57 -5.87
CA GLY A 123 -10.89 -12.38 -4.66
C GLY A 123 -11.49 -13.75 -4.92
N TYR A 124 -11.37 -14.63 -3.90
CA TYR A 124 -11.93 -15.98 -3.92
C TYR A 124 -13.39 -15.99 -4.36
N LYS A 125 -13.70 -16.83 -5.37
CA LYS A 125 -15.06 -17.01 -5.87
C LYS A 125 -15.76 -15.70 -6.29
N CYS A 126 -15.00 -14.68 -6.70
CA CYS A 126 -15.56 -13.37 -7.09
C CYS A 126 -16.75 -13.51 -8.05
N PHE A 127 -16.64 -14.40 -9.05
CA PHE A 127 -17.68 -14.68 -10.05
C PHE A 127 -18.41 -16.02 -9.85
N ASP A 128 -18.33 -16.61 -8.66
CA ASP A 128 -19.16 -17.77 -8.34
C ASP A 128 -20.65 -17.39 -8.46
N GLU A 129 -21.46 -18.35 -8.92
CA GLU A 129 -22.90 -18.18 -9.23
C GLU A 129 -23.26 -17.23 -10.38
N CYS A 130 -22.29 -16.75 -11.18
CA CYS A 130 -22.58 -15.93 -12.37
C CYS A 130 -23.00 -16.78 -13.59
N TYR A 131 -24.00 -17.65 -13.45
CA TYR A 131 -24.36 -18.66 -14.47
C TYR A 131 -24.75 -18.11 -15.85
N SER A 132 -25.24 -16.87 -15.91
CA SER A 132 -25.62 -16.22 -17.17
C SER A 132 -24.46 -15.48 -17.86
N LEU A 133 -23.34 -15.29 -17.16
CA LEU A 133 -22.18 -14.59 -17.70
C LEU A 133 -21.45 -15.54 -18.66
N LYS A 134 -21.21 -15.13 -19.90
CA LYS A 134 -20.51 -15.97 -20.90
C LYS A 134 -19.01 -15.66 -20.98
N SER A 135 -18.65 -14.42 -20.71
CA SER A 135 -17.27 -13.94 -20.79
C SER A 135 -17.06 -12.75 -19.87
N ILE A 136 -15.82 -12.55 -19.47
CA ILE A 136 -15.38 -11.37 -18.72
C ILE A 136 -14.13 -10.76 -19.34
N ASN A 137 -14.07 -9.43 -19.33
CA ASN A 137 -12.87 -8.69 -19.73
C ASN A 137 -11.99 -8.49 -18.49
N ILE A 138 -10.76 -9.00 -18.55
CA ILE A 138 -9.76 -8.82 -17.48
C ILE A 138 -8.90 -7.60 -17.82
N PRO A 139 -8.88 -6.55 -16.98
CA PRO A 139 -7.97 -5.43 -17.18
C PRO A 139 -6.50 -5.86 -17.06
N SER A 140 -5.61 -5.23 -17.83
CA SER A 140 -4.16 -5.46 -17.78
C SER A 140 -3.50 -5.12 -16.43
N SER A 141 -4.23 -4.46 -15.54
CA SER A 141 -3.81 -4.13 -14.18
C SER A 141 -3.81 -5.34 -13.22
N ILE A 142 -4.49 -6.43 -13.59
CA ILE A 142 -4.62 -7.62 -12.77
C ILE A 142 -3.31 -8.41 -12.80
N ASN A 143 -2.68 -8.53 -11.64
CA ASN A 143 -1.45 -9.30 -11.45
C ASN A 143 -1.71 -10.70 -10.90
N GLU A 144 -2.86 -10.90 -10.24
CA GLU A 144 -3.20 -12.15 -9.55
C GLU A 144 -4.67 -12.52 -9.77
N ILE A 145 -4.91 -13.76 -10.18
CA ILE A 145 -6.25 -14.33 -10.35
C ILE A 145 -6.29 -15.64 -9.55
N GLU A 146 -7.21 -15.74 -8.59
CA GLU A 146 -7.38 -16.99 -7.86
C GLU A 146 -8.00 -18.11 -8.72
N LEU A 147 -7.51 -19.34 -8.53
CA LEU A 147 -7.70 -20.52 -9.39
C LEU A 147 -9.15 -20.84 -9.77
N ILE A 148 -10.12 -20.56 -8.90
CA ILE A 148 -11.55 -20.87 -9.15
C ILE A 148 -12.19 -19.90 -10.15
N VAL A 149 -11.71 -18.66 -10.27
CA VAL A 149 -12.22 -17.69 -11.26
C VAL A 149 -12.04 -18.22 -12.68
N LEU A 150 -10.98 -18.98 -12.93
CA LEU A 150 -10.66 -19.55 -14.26
C LEU A 150 -11.63 -20.65 -14.71
N LYS A 151 -12.35 -21.31 -13.80
CA LYS A 151 -13.17 -22.47 -14.13
C LYS A 151 -14.55 -22.13 -14.72
N MET A 152 -14.95 -20.86 -14.69
CA MET A 152 -16.35 -20.50 -14.89
C MET A 152 -16.65 -19.78 -16.22
N PHE A 153 -15.66 -19.20 -16.92
CA PHE A 153 -15.90 -18.34 -18.09
C PHE A 153 -14.83 -18.44 -19.18
N ILE A 154 -15.19 -18.02 -20.41
CA ILE A 154 -14.20 -17.65 -21.43
C ILE A 154 -13.58 -16.31 -21.00
N ILE A 155 -12.29 -16.33 -20.70
CA ILE A 155 -11.53 -15.13 -20.32
C ILE A 155 -11.07 -14.41 -21.59
N LYS A 156 -11.43 -13.12 -21.70
CA LYS A 156 -10.85 -12.22 -22.69
C LYS A 156 -9.83 -11.33 -22.01
N ILE A 157 -8.56 -11.54 -22.37
CA ILE A 157 -7.43 -10.72 -21.94
C ILE A 157 -7.34 -9.56 -22.94
N ASN A 158 -7.38 -8.32 -22.44
CA ASN A 158 -7.18 -7.10 -23.22
C ASN A 158 -5.78 -6.55 -23.01
#